data_AF-A0A0A0NEM1-F1
#
_entry.id   AF-A0A0A0NEM1-F1
#
_cell.length_a   1.000
_cell.length_b   1.000
_cell.length_c   1.000
_cell.angle_alpha   90.00
_cell.angle_beta   90.00
_cell.angle_gamma   90.00
#
_symmetry.space_group_name_H-M   'P 1'
#
loop_
_entity.id
_entity.type
_entity.pdbx_description
1 polymer ?
#
loop_
_entity_poly.entity_id
_entity_poly.type
_entity_poly.pdbx_seq_one_letter_code
_entity_poly.pdbx_strand_id
1 'polypeptide(L)' 'MNTDTHTIVSRHTTSEGIVVWSRCACGRLQMVLVPYGTGGKGIAAGGHDFQCPRCGR' A
#
# COMPACT_ATOMS: atom_id res chain seq x y z
N MET A 1 16.80 -14.16 5.60
CA MET A 1 15.98 -12.94 5.41
C MET A 1 14.96 -13.23 4.33
N ASN A 2 13.70 -13.51 4.68
CA ASN A 2 12.60 -13.58 3.70
C ASN A 2 11.79 -12.31 3.91
N THR A 3 12.00 -11.33 3.05
CA THR A 3 11.26 -10.09 3.02
C THR A 3 9.78 -10.44 2.81
N ASP A 4 8.93 -9.96 3.70
CA ASP A 4 7.50 -9.87 3.47
C ASP A 4 7.31 -8.96 2.24
N THR A 5 7.26 -9.58 1.05
CA THR A 5 7.47 -8.84 -0.20
C THR A 5 6.10 -8.47 -0.74
N HIS A 6 5.65 -7.25 -0.42
CA HIS A 6 4.52 -6.65 -1.11
C HIS A 6 4.97 -6.28 -2.52
N THR A 7 4.36 -6.90 -3.53
CA THR A 7 4.66 -6.58 -4.93
C THR A 7 3.75 -5.45 -5.37
N ILE A 8 4.34 -4.36 -5.87
CA ILE A 8 3.56 -3.29 -6.49
C ILE A 8 2.97 -3.81 -7.79
N VAL A 9 1.64 -3.74 -7.91
CA VAL A 9 0.90 -4.22 -9.09
C VAL A 9 0.37 -3.07 -9.93
N SER A 10 0.18 -1.88 -9.35
CA SER A 10 -0.19 -0.69 -10.12
C SER A 10 0.23 0.61 -9.44
N ARG A 11 0.46 1.65 -10.24
CA ARG A 11 0.70 3.03 -9.79
C ARG A 11 -0.08 3.99 -10.68
N HIS A 12 -0.83 4.89 -10.06
CA HIS A 12 -1.63 5.88 -10.76
C HIS A 12 -1.39 7.27 -10.18
N THR A 13 -1.01 8.20 -11.04
CA THR A 13 -1.00 9.64 -10.73
C THR A 13 -2.44 10.13 -10.71
N THR A 14 -2.81 10.85 -9.65
CA THR A 14 -4.10 11.53 -9.49
C THR A 14 -3.87 13.01 -9.23
N SER A 15 -4.91 13.84 -9.15
CA SER A 15 -4.76 15.25 -8.76
C SER A 15 -4.31 15.44 -7.31
N GLU A 16 -4.59 14.47 -6.45
CA GLU A 16 -4.31 14.54 -5.01
C GLU A 16 -2.98 13.91 -4.61
N GLY A 17 -2.42 13.05 -5.47
CA GLY A 17 -1.23 12.28 -5.14
C GLY A 17 -1.00 11.09 -6.07
N ILE A 18 -0.18 10.15 -5.61
CA ILE A 18 0.06 8.88 -6.28
C ILE A 18 -0.68 7.78 -5.51
N VAL A 19 -1.56 7.08 -6.19
CA VAL A 19 -2.18 5.86 -5.67
C VAL A 19 -1.32 4.66 -6.06
N VAL A 20 -0.88 3.89 -5.07
CA VAL A 20 -0.10 2.66 -5.23
C VAL A 20 -0.95 1.48 -4.80
N TRP A 21 -1.07 0.50 -5.69
CA TRP A 21 -1.66 -0.79 -5.38
C TRP A 21 -0.57 -1.83 -5.22
N SER A 22 -0.61 -2.55 -4.12
CA SER A 22 0.32 -3.63 -3.82
C SER A 22 -0.41 -4.92 -3.47
N ARG A 23 0.22 -6.05 -3.74
CA ARG A 23 -0.29 -7.38 -3.43
C ARG A 23 0.68 -8.08 -2.50
N CYS A 24 0.17 -8.48 -1.34
CA CYS A 24 0.92 -9.32 -0.41
C CYS A 24 1.12 -10.72 -1.01
N ALA A 25 2.14 -11.45 -0.56
CA ALA A 25 2.40 -12.83 -0.96
C ALA A 25 1.18 -13.76 -0.74
N CYS A 26 0.31 -13.46 0.23
CA CYS A 26 -0.95 -14.20 0.45
C CYS A 26 -2.07 -13.87 -0.57
N GLY A 27 -1.81 -12.98 -1.53
CA GLY A 27 -2.76 -12.58 -2.57
C GLY A 27 -3.69 -11.43 -2.19
N ARG A 28 -3.62 -10.91 -0.95
CA ARG A 28 -4.43 -9.76 -0.51
C ARG A 28 -3.94 -8.47 -1.15
N LEU A 29 -4.90 -7.65 -1.57
CA LEU A 29 -4.65 -6.38 -2.22
C LEU A 29 -4.68 -5.24 -1.20
N GLN A 30 -3.74 -4.32 -1.31
CA GLN A 30 -3.63 -3.11 -0.51
C GLN A 30 -3.48 -1.88 -1.40
N MET A 31 -4.02 -0.76 -0.95
CA MET A 31 -3.97 0.53 -1.61
C MET A 31 -3.39 1.57 -0.66
N VAL A 32 -2.49 2.39 -1.17
CA VAL A 32 -1.92 3.54 -0.45
C VAL A 32 -2.03 4.77 -1.34
N LEU A 33 -2.61 5.85 -0.84
CA LEU A 33 -2.51 7.19 -1.42
C LEU A 33 -1.35 7.93 -0.76
N VAL A 34 -0.38 8.34 -1.58
CA VAL A 34 0.71 9.24 -1.19
C VAL A 34 0.35 10.64 -1.69
N PRO A 35 -0.12 11.55 -0.83
CA PRO A 35 -0.59 12.86 -1.25
C PRO A 35 0.56 13.76 -1.72
N TYR A 36 0.24 14.71 -2.60
CA TYR A 36 1.17 15.77 -2.96
C TYR A 36 1.20 16.83 -1.85
N GLY A 37 2.39 17.08 -1.30
CA GLY A 37 2.61 18.07 -0.24
C GLY A 37 3.00 17.44 1.10
N THR A 38 3.57 18.26 1.98
CA THR A 38 4.19 17.82 3.24
C THR A 38 3.20 17.66 4.41
N GLY A 39 1.92 18.02 4.22
CA GLY A 39 0.90 18.00 5.27
C GLY A 39 -0.13 16.88 5.17
N GLY A 40 -0.18 16.14 4.06
CA GLY A 40 -1.16 15.07 3.86
C GLY A 40 -0.70 13.78 4.55
N LYS A 41 -1.49 13.25 5.49
CA LYS A 41 -1.30 11.87 5.93
C LYS A 41 -1.69 10.93 4.80
N GLY A 42 -0.78 10.01 4.44
CA GLY A 42 -1.10 8.95 3.50
C GLY A 42 -2.32 8.16 3.97
N ILE A 43 -3.20 7.83 3.03
CA ILE A 43 -4.40 7.04 3.30
C ILE A 43 -4.13 5.62 2.83
N ALA A 44 -4.45 4.64 3.67
CA ALA A 44 -4.32 3.23 3.32
C ALA A 44 -5.68 2.52 3.37
N ALA A 45 -5.91 1.61 2.43
CA ALA A 45 -7.06 0.72 2.41
C ALA A 45 -6.59 -0.72 2.14
N GLY A 46 -7.23 -1.70 2.77
CA GLY A 46 -6.83 -3.12 2.68
C GLY A 46 -5.86 -3.59 3.79
N GLY A 47 -5.52 -2.69 4.71
CA GLY A 47 -4.71 -2.91 5.90
C GLY A 47 -4.20 -1.55 6.40
N HIS A 48 -4.41 -1.24 7.68
CA HIS A 48 -3.88 -0.01 8.30
C HIS A 48 -2.37 -0.11 8.53
N ASP A 49 -1.89 -1.35 8.66
CA ASP A 49 -0.51 -1.69 8.82
C ASP A 49 0.03 -2.25 7.50
N PHE A 50 1.32 -2.04 7.23
CA PHE A 50 2.05 -2.85 6.24
C PHE A 50 1.90 -4.35 6.52
N GLN A 51 1.41 -4.70 7.72
CA GLN A 51 1.17 -6.04 8.18
C GLN A 51 -0.19 -6.59 7.76
N CYS A 52 -0.15 -7.66 6.95
CA CYS A 52 -1.32 -8.39 6.55
C CYS A 52 -1.82 -9.25 7.74
N PRO A 53 -3.08 -9.10 8.20
CA PRO A 53 -3.59 -9.86 9.35
C PRO A 53 -3.67 -11.38 9.13
N ARG A 54 -3.50 -11.86 7.89
CA ARG A 54 -3.35 -13.30 7.59
C ARG A 54 -1.91 -13.78 7.54
N CYS A 55 -0.97 -12.90 7.20
CA CYS A 55 0.46 -13.22 7.23
C CYS A 55 1.06 -12.97 8.63
N GLY A 56 0.34 -12.24 9.49
CA GLY A 56 0.82 -11.82 10.81
C GLY A 56 2.02 -10.87 10.73
N ARG A 57 2.32 -10.36 9.53
CA ARG A 57 3.46 -9.53 9.19
C ARG A 57 3.17 -8.68 7.98
#